data_AF-R7UBA0-F1
#
_entry.id   AF-R7UBA0-F1
#
_cell.length_a   1.000
_cell.length_b   1.000
_cell.length_c   1.000
_cell.angle_alpha   90.00
_cell.angle_beta   90.00
_cell.angle_gamma   90.00
#
_symmetry.space_group_name_H-M   'P 1'
#
loop_
_entity.id
_entity.type
_entity.pdbx_description
1 polymer ?
#
loop_
_entity_poly.entity_id
_entity_poly.type
_entity_poly.pdbx_seq_one_letter_code
_entity_poly.pdbx_strand_id
1 'polypeptide(L)'
;QFSAYLSYSIKVRSMKELLASSDVVGNIRFSRPTLYIFPGAHGDSTLFGISGFNLLINGGFGRKACFWDFARHLDRIDAMLITHLGYDNLFGLSSVLQRKQQENVHPEIGYTYFNCIEGEKPQANGENGHESKMNGLTVNLVEEGNRLIENMQRLNLTPHPCTGSVDAKGQLQPINLYHKIGHGNLDMYMLNPAQDSRELKEFLGQWNKSVRNFNSKATFPLPNACSMCCLLVWRPSAVNDNITRILFPGNVPQARVFEGLEKLKGLDVLQHDMCTFASLHKPPPAKRTAAASSNTSRSAKPPAKAPSARPAARGNESRSAPP
;
A
#
# COMPACT_ATOMS: atom_id res chain seq x y z
N GLN A 1 26.12 -35.69 -8.96
CA GLN A 1 25.33 -36.53 -9.88
C GLN A 1 23.90 -36.04 -10.04
N PHE A 2 23.12 -35.82 -8.98
CA PHE A 2 21.73 -35.33 -9.08
C PHE A 2 21.58 -33.95 -9.75
N SER A 3 22.42 -32.96 -9.39
CA SER A 3 22.40 -31.62 -10.01
C SER A 3 22.72 -31.65 -11.51
N ALA A 4 23.68 -32.48 -11.92
CA ALA A 4 24.05 -32.66 -13.34
C ALA A 4 22.96 -33.39 -14.14
N TYR A 5 22.18 -34.27 -13.51
CA TYR A 5 20.99 -34.86 -14.14
C TYR A 5 19.89 -33.81 -14.34
N LEU A 6 19.65 -32.98 -13.31
CA LEU A 6 18.67 -31.90 -13.40
C LEU A 6 19.05 -30.81 -14.41
N SER A 7 20.33 -30.51 -14.60
CA SER A 7 20.75 -29.43 -15.51
C SER A 7 20.35 -29.67 -16.97
N TYR A 8 20.19 -30.92 -17.40
CA TYR A 8 19.69 -31.24 -18.75
C TYR A 8 18.18 -31.00 -18.90
N SER A 9 17.44 -31.03 -17.79
CA SER A 9 15.98 -30.85 -17.77
C SER A 9 15.55 -29.44 -17.37
N ILE A 10 16.38 -28.70 -16.62
CA ILE A 10 16.11 -27.34 -16.18
C ILE A 10 16.54 -26.36 -17.28
N LYS A 11 15.55 -25.79 -17.99
CA LYS A 11 15.78 -24.67 -18.90
C LYS A 11 15.59 -23.36 -18.15
N VAL A 12 16.67 -22.61 -17.96
CA VAL A 12 16.61 -21.26 -17.40
C VAL A 12 16.01 -20.33 -18.44
N ARG A 13 14.83 -19.77 -18.15
CA ARG A 13 14.21 -18.76 -19.01
C ARG A 13 14.98 -17.45 -18.96
N SER A 14 15.06 -16.77 -20.09
CA SER A 14 15.68 -15.44 -20.16
C SER A 14 14.78 -14.37 -19.53
N MET A 15 15.34 -13.20 -19.20
CA MET A 15 14.55 -12.07 -18.71
C MET A 15 13.52 -11.60 -19.74
N LYS A 16 13.87 -11.63 -21.02
CA LYS A 16 12.99 -11.28 -22.14
C LYS A 16 11.79 -12.22 -22.27
N GLU A 17 11.99 -13.51 -22.01
CA GLU A 17 10.89 -14.50 -22.01
C GLU A 17 9.99 -14.38 -20.78
N LEU A 18 10.57 -14.10 -19.60
CA LEU A 18 9.80 -13.94 -18.36
C LEU A 18 9.01 -12.63 -18.36
N LEU A 19 9.61 -11.56 -18.87
CA LEU A 19 9.10 -10.20 -18.89
C LEU A 19 8.99 -9.71 -20.34
N ALA A 20 8.14 -10.39 -21.10
CA ALA A 20 7.85 -10.04 -22.49
C ALA A 20 7.22 -8.64 -22.56
N SER A 21 7.72 -7.80 -23.46
CA SER A 21 7.12 -6.49 -23.73
C SER A 21 5.74 -6.65 -24.39
N SER A 22 5.05 -5.53 -24.59
CA SER A 22 3.79 -5.48 -25.32
C SER A 22 3.91 -4.48 -26.46
N ASP A 23 3.39 -4.82 -27.64
CA ASP A 23 3.23 -3.89 -28.76
C ASP A 23 2.02 -2.95 -28.55
N VAL A 24 1.18 -3.29 -27.57
CA VAL A 24 -0.01 -2.54 -27.19
C VAL A 24 0.24 -1.85 -25.84
N VAL A 25 0.50 -0.56 -25.89
CA VAL A 25 0.86 0.30 -24.73
C VAL A 25 -0.16 1.45 -24.61
N GLY A 26 -0.52 1.81 -23.38
CA GLY A 26 -1.39 2.97 -23.11
C GLY A 26 -2.90 2.71 -23.27
N ASN A 27 -3.28 1.46 -23.52
CA ASN A 27 -4.69 1.03 -23.62
C ASN A 27 -5.37 0.92 -22.25
N ILE A 28 -4.60 0.70 -21.18
CA ILE A 28 -5.13 0.68 -19.82
C ILE A 28 -5.20 2.12 -19.31
N ARG A 29 -6.41 2.58 -19.02
CA ARG A 29 -6.68 3.90 -18.43
C ARG A 29 -7.68 3.76 -17.30
N PHE A 30 -7.42 4.44 -16.20
CA PHE A 30 -8.29 4.45 -15.02
C PHE A 30 -9.19 5.68 -15.06
N SER A 31 -10.51 5.49 -15.04
CA SER A 31 -11.47 6.60 -14.90
C SER A 31 -11.83 6.88 -13.44
N ARG A 32 -11.58 5.91 -12.56
CA ARG A 32 -11.85 5.97 -11.12
C ARG A 32 -10.66 5.38 -10.34
N PRO A 33 -10.48 5.75 -9.06
CA PRO A 33 -9.51 5.09 -8.18
C PRO A 33 -9.71 3.58 -8.21
N THR A 34 -8.69 2.86 -8.66
CA THR A 34 -8.74 1.41 -8.87
C THR A 34 -7.51 0.78 -8.23
N LEU A 35 -7.70 -0.31 -7.50
CA LEU A 35 -6.63 -1.06 -6.86
C LEU A 35 -6.55 -2.46 -7.47
N TYR A 36 -5.43 -2.77 -8.11
CA TYR A 36 -5.11 -4.11 -8.57
C TYR A 36 -4.17 -4.75 -7.57
N ILE A 37 -4.71 -5.68 -6.80
CA ILE A 37 -3.90 -6.56 -5.97
C ILE A 37 -3.44 -7.69 -6.90
N PHE A 38 -2.17 -8.08 -6.83
CA PHE A 38 -1.65 -9.22 -7.59
C PHE A 38 -1.49 -10.43 -6.67
N PRO A 39 -2.60 -11.11 -6.29
CA PRO A 39 -2.54 -12.29 -5.44
C PRO A 39 -2.09 -13.49 -6.28
N GLY A 40 -1.00 -14.12 -5.89
CA GLY A 40 -0.55 -15.37 -6.50
C GLY A 40 0.27 -16.24 -5.57
N ALA A 41 0.24 -16.01 -4.25
CA ALA A 41 1.22 -16.57 -3.31
C ALA A 41 2.70 -16.30 -3.69
N HIS A 42 2.92 -15.30 -4.54
CA HIS A 42 4.22 -14.90 -5.07
C HIS A 42 4.66 -13.55 -4.49
N GLY A 43 4.40 -13.33 -3.20
CA GLY A 43 4.79 -12.12 -2.48
C GLY A 43 3.90 -10.90 -2.72
N ASP A 44 4.33 -9.76 -2.19
CA ASP A 44 3.53 -8.54 -2.12
C ASP A 44 3.70 -7.70 -3.39
N SER A 45 2.59 -7.42 -4.08
CA SER A 45 2.56 -6.39 -5.12
C SER A 45 1.14 -5.90 -5.34
N THR A 46 1.01 -4.60 -5.55
CA THR A 46 -0.27 -3.95 -5.83
C THR A 46 -0.05 -2.72 -6.70
N LEU A 47 -0.97 -2.45 -7.62
CA LEU A 47 -0.98 -1.23 -8.42
C LEU A 47 -2.23 -0.42 -8.10
N PHE A 48 -2.03 0.80 -7.64
CA PHE A 48 -3.10 1.79 -7.50
C PHE A 48 -3.10 2.72 -8.71
N GLY A 49 -4.26 2.89 -9.34
CA GLY A 49 -4.43 3.70 -10.53
C GLY A 49 -5.57 4.70 -10.40
N ILE A 50 -5.31 5.95 -10.79
CA ILE A 50 -6.30 7.01 -11.02
C ILE A 50 -6.08 7.58 -12.42
N SER A 51 -6.97 8.48 -12.86
CA SER A 51 -6.85 9.12 -14.17
C SER A 51 -5.54 9.90 -14.29
N GLY A 52 -4.54 9.31 -14.95
CA GLY A 52 -3.26 9.95 -15.25
C GLY A 52 -2.19 9.79 -14.16
N PHE A 53 -2.38 8.88 -13.20
CA PHE A 53 -1.35 8.53 -12.22
C PHE A 53 -1.44 7.07 -11.78
N ASN A 54 -0.30 6.38 -11.80
CA ASN A 54 -0.15 4.98 -11.45
C ASN A 54 0.92 4.80 -10.38
N LEU A 55 0.55 4.24 -9.24
CA LEU A 55 1.45 3.90 -8.13
C LEU A 55 1.61 2.39 -8.03
N LEU A 56 2.82 1.89 -8.28
CA LEU A 56 3.18 0.50 -8.00
C LEU A 56 3.71 0.38 -6.57
N ILE A 57 3.20 -0.57 -5.81
CA ILE A 57 3.65 -0.86 -4.44
C ILE A 57 4.18 -2.29 -4.43
N ASN A 58 5.49 -2.44 -4.15
CA ASN A 58 6.21 -3.71 -4.14
C ASN A 58 6.16 -4.50 -5.48
N GLY A 59 7.02 -5.53 -5.66
CA GLY A 59 7.13 -6.25 -6.93
C GLY A 59 6.95 -7.77 -6.89
N GLY A 60 6.61 -8.36 -5.75
CA GLY A 60 6.50 -9.79 -5.57
C GLY A 60 7.84 -10.54 -5.44
N PHE A 61 7.75 -11.77 -4.97
CA PHE A 61 8.82 -12.74 -4.71
C PHE A 61 9.42 -13.34 -5.98
N GLY A 62 8.63 -13.51 -7.04
CA GLY A 62 9.05 -14.24 -8.22
C GLY A 62 10.04 -13.46 -9.10
N ARG A 63 10.96 -14.17 -9.76
CA ARG A 63 11.77 -13.60 -10.85
C ARG A 63 10.90 -13.10 -12.01
N LYS A 64 9.77 -13.77 -12.27
CA LYS A 64 8.69 -13.17 -13.06
C LYS A 64 7.89 -12.29 -12.11
N ALA A 65 8.03 -10.98 -12.25
CA ALA A 65 7.22 -10.01 -11.51
C ALA A 65 5.73 -10.27 -11.78
N CYS A 66 4.95 -10.47 -10.70
CA CYS A 66 3.55 -10.88 -10.79
C CYS A 66 2.66 -9.82 -11.45
N PHE A 67 3.04 -8.55 -11.36
CA PHE A 67 2.33 -7.42 -11.96
C PHE A 67 2.65 -7.22 -13.45
N TRP A 68 3.70 -7.87 -13.99
CA TRP A 68 4.26 -7.52 -15.30
C TRP A 68 3.29 -7.72 -16.45
N ASP A 69 2.55 -8.85 -16.46
CA ASP A 69 1.62 -9.18 -17.54
C ASP A 69 0.54 -8.10 -17.71
N PHE A 70 0.20 -7.40 -16.62
CA PHE A 70 -0.69 -6.25 -16.61
C PHE A 70 0.08 -4.94 -16.92
N ALA A 71 1.15 -4.66 -16.17
CA ALA A 71 1.82 -3.36 -16.20
C ALA A 71 2.55 -3.07 -17.53
N ARG A 72 2.95 -4.09 -18.29
CA ARG A 72 3.55 -3.93 -19.63
C ARG A 72 2.63 -3.24 -20.64
N HIS A 73 1.33 -3.12 -20.33
CA HIS A 73 0.34 -2.41 -21.14
C HIS A 73 0.11 -0.95 -20.68
N LEU A 74 0.71 -0.54 -19.56
CA LEU A 74 0.72 0.85 -19.12
C LEU A 74 1.80 1.62 -19.86
N ASP A 75 1.54 2.90 -20.12
CA ASP A 75 2.55 3.80 -20.65
C ASP A 75 3.65 4.09 -19.60
N ARG A 76 3.22 4.34 -18.35
CA ARG A 76 4.08 4.73 -17.24
C ARG A 76 3.57 4.23 -15.89
N ILE A 77 4.51 3.98 -14.99
CA ILE A 77 4.34 3.89 -13.54
C ILE A 77 4.90 5.20 -12.98
N ASP A 78 4.02 6.08 -12.54
CA ASP A 78 4.38 7.43 -12.08
C ASP A 78 5.22 7.41 -10.81
N ALA A 79 4.89 6.51 -9.90
CA ALA A 79 5.61 6.30 -8.67
C ALA A 79 5.68 4.82 -8.32
N MET A 80 6.80 4.42 -7.72
CA MET A 80 6.99 3.12 -7.13
C MET A 80 7.26 3.29 -5.63
N LEU A 81 6.57 2.52 -4.80
CA LEU A 81 6.76 2.47 -3.35
C LEU A 81 7.30 1.09 -2.97
N ILE A 82 8.56 1.05 -2.54
CA ILE A 82 9.20 -0.17 -2.03
C ILE A 82 9.12 -0.10 -0.52
N THR A 83 8.19 -0.87 0.03
CA THR A 83 7.82 -0.71 1.44
C THR A 83 8.92 -1.15 2.39
N HIS A 84 9.67 -2.19 2.05
CA HIS A 84 10.71 -2.75 2.90
C HIS A 84 11.70 -3.60 2.10
N LEU A 85 12.87 -3.85 2.69
CA LEU A 85 13.86 -4.78 2.15
C LEU A 85 13.48 -6.22 2.53
N GLY A 86 12.76 -6.91 1.65
CA GLY A 86 12.22 -8.26 1.89
C GLY A 86 12.21 -9.15 0.64
N TYR A 87 12.36 -10.46 0.85
CA TYR A 87 12.36 -11.43 -0.26
C TYR A 87 11.02 -11.47 -1.00
N ASP A 88 9.93 -11.13 -0.33
CA ASP A 88 8.56 -11.09 -0.84
C ASP A 88 8.30 -10.01 -1.90
N ASN A 89 9.24 -9.08 -2.15
CA ASN A 89 9.05 -8.02 -3.14
C ASN A 89 10.27 -7.66 -4.01
N LEU A 90 11.50 -7.89 -3.52
CA LEU A 90 12.71 -7.38 -4.16
C LEU A 90 13.00 -8.05 -5.52
N PHE A 91 12.76 -9.35 -5.65
CA PHE A 91 13.17 -10.10 -6.83
C PHE A 91 12.38 -9.72 -8.08
N GLY A 92 11.08 -9.47 -7.95
CA GLY A 92 10.27 -8.99 -9.06
C GLY A 92 10.69 -7.59 -9.52
N LEU A 93 10.98 -6.69 -8.58
CA LEU A 93 11.49 -5.35 -8.91
C LEU A 93 12.87 -5.40 -9.57
N SER A 94 13.81 -6.15 -8.98
CA SER A 94 15.16 -6.35 -9.53
C SER A 94 15.10 -6.90 -10.95
N SER A 95 14.19 -7.85 -11.18
CA SER A 95 13.93 -8.45 -12.49
C SER A 95 13.44 -7.43 -13.52
N VAL A 96 12.51 -6.56 -13.14
CA VAL A 96 11.99 -5.50 -14.03
C VAL A 96 13.07 -4.46 -14.34
N LEU A 97 13.86 -4.04 -13.36
CA LEU A 97 14.95 -3.08 -13.60
C LEU A 97 16.03 -3.67 -14.51
N GLN A 98 16.44 -4.92 -14.28
CA GLN A 98 17.38 -5.61 -15.19
C GLN A 98 16.82 -5.75 -16.61
N ARG A 99 15.52 -6.03 -16.74
CA ARG A 99 14.85 -6.11 -18.05
C ARG A 99 14.87 -4.77 -18.80
N LYS A 100 14.67 -3.65 -18.08
CA LYS A 100 14.73 -2.30 -18.65
C LYS A 100 16.15 -1.85 -19.00
N GLN A 101 17.18 -2.38 -18.35
CA GLN A 101 18.59 -2.15 -18.75
C GLN A 101 18.94 -2.84 -20.07
N GLN A 102 18.31 -3.98 -20.36
CA GLN A 102 18.57 -4.75 -21.59
C GLN A 102 17.92 -4.11 -22.82
N GLU A 103 16.69 -3.64 -22.70
CA GLU A 103 15.98 -2.95 -23.78
C GLU A 103 15.04 -1.91 -23.16
N ASN A 104 14.83 -0.80 -23.87
CA ASN A 104 13.85 0.19 -23.44
C ASN A 104 12.42 -0.33 -23.66
N VAL A 105 11.78 -0.79 -22.58
CA VAL A 105 10.42 -1.34 -22.59
C VAL A 105 9.49 -0.60 -21.65
N HIS A 106 8.23 -0.45 -22.06
CA HIS A 106 7.19 0.09 -21.20
C HIS A 106 6.85 -0.86 -20.03
N PRO A 107 6.36 -0.31 -18.90
CA PRO A 107 6.10 1.11 -18.65
C PRO A 107 7.38 1.89 -18.31
N GLU A 108 7.38 3.21 -18.55
CA GLU A 108 8.38 4.10 -17.96
C GLU A 108 8.20 4.20 -16.44
N ILE A 109 9.29 4.40 -15.70
CA ILE A 109 9.25 4.53 -14.23
C ILE A 109 9.60 5.97 -13.88
N GLY A 110 8.70 6.65 -13.17
CA GLY A 110 8.89 8.00 -12.68
C GLY A 110 9.68 8.02 -11.37
N TYR A 111 8.99 8.26 -10.25
CA TYR A 111 9.61 8.38 -8.94
C TYR A 111 9.71 7.03 -8.21
N THR A 112 10.74 6.86 -7.40
CA THR A 112 10.88 5.68 -6.53
C THR A 112 11.03 6.11 -5.08
N TYR A 113 10.12 5.67 -4.22
CA TYR A 113 10.20 5.82 -2.78
C TYR A 113 10.76 4.53 -2.17
N PHE A 114 11.91 4.64 -1.52
CA PHE A 114 12.54 3.52 -0.83
C PHE A 114 13.50 4.05 0.24
N ASN A 115 13.38 3.53 1.47
CA ASN A 115 14.30 3.85 2.56
C ASN A 115 15.53 2.97 2.46
N CYS A 116 16.56 3.43 1.75
CA CYS A 116 17.83 2.72 1.56
C CYS A 116 19.03 3.63 1.89
N ILE A 117 20.23 3.04 1.86
CA ILE A 117 21.47 3.80 2.00
C ILE A 117 21.69 4.67 0.74
N GLU A 118 22.10 5.92 0.95
CA GLU A 118 22.53 6.80 -0.14
C GLU A 118 23.95 6.43 -0.58
N GLY A 119 24.23 6.61 -1.87
CA GLY A 119 25.40 6.06 -2.54
C GLY A 119 26.74 6.50 -1.93
N GLU A 120 27.36 5.57 -1.22
CA GLU A 120 28.77 5.21 -1.36
C GLU A 120 28.89 3.72 -1.02
N LYS A 121 29.77 2.99 -1.73
CA LYS A 121 30.07 1.61 -1.36
C LYS A 121 30.49 1.62 0.12
N PRO A 122 29.98 0.70 0.95
CA PRO A 122 30.61 0.43 2.23
C PRO A 122 32.10 0.30 1.99
N GLN A 123 32.92 1.06 2.73
CA GLN A 123 34.32 0.69 2.87
C GLN A 123 34.31 -0.77 3.27
N ALA A 124 34.75 -1.64 2.35
CA ALA A 124 35.02 -3.02 2.66
C ALA A 124 36.16 -2.96 3.68
N ASN A 125 35.83 -2.81 4.97
CA ASN A 125 36.77 -3.08 6.03
C ASN A 125 37.15 -4.53 5.83
N GLY A 126 38.35 -4.70 5.26
CA GLY A 126 38.95 -5.97 4.90
C GLY A 126 39.31 -6.75 6.14
N GLU A 127 38.29 -7.21 6.86
CA GLU A 127 38.47 -8.16 7.95
C GLU A 127 37.63 -9.39 7.64
N ASN A 128 38.40 -10.43 7.30
CA ASN A 128 38.06 -11.84 7.21
C ASN A 128 37.56 -12.30 5.84
N GLY A 129 38.57 -12.60 5.00
CA GLY A 129 38.53 -13.62 3.95
C GLY A 129 38.24 -15.02 4.49
N HIS A 130 37.14 -15.16 5.22
CA HIS A 130 36.41 -16.40 5.30
C HIS A 130 35.31 -16.32 4.25
N GLU A 131 35.68 -16.63 3.01
CA GLU A 131 34.78 -17.36 2.11
C GLU A 131 34.46 -18.70 2.79
N SER A 132 33.67 -18.66 3.88
CA SER A 132 33.01 -19.83 4.40
C SER A 132 32.17 -20.32 3.25
N LYS A 133 32.54 -21.46 2.65
CA LYS A 133 31.79 -22.18 1.61
C LYS A 133 30.30 -22.06 1.88
N MET A 134 29.69 -21.04 1.33
CA MET A 134 28.32 -20.70 1.67
C MET A 134 27.48 -21.64 0.82
N ASN A 135 26.47 -22.25 1.42
CA ASN A 135 25.47 -22.95 0.65
C ASN A 135 24.93 -21.94 -0.36
N GLY A 136 25.13 -22.16 -1.66
CA GLY A 136 24.70 -21.25 -2.73
C GLY A 136 23.18 -21.07 -2.86
N LEU A 137 22.43 -21.43 -1.81
CA LEU A 137 20.98 -21.36 -1.67
C LEU A 137 20.55 -20.28 -0.66
N THR A 138 21.46 -19.67 0.10
CA THR A 138 21.12 -18.62 1.06
C THR A 138 21.15 -17.25 0.39
N VAL A 139 20.07 -16.48 0.52
CA VAL A 139 19.95 -15.11 0.00
C VAL A 139 20.43 -14.12 1.05
N ASN A 140 21.34 -13.21 0.68
CA ASN A 140 21.73 -12.07 1.49
C ASN A 140 20.90 -10.83 1.09
N LEU A 141 20.01 -10.38 1.97
CA LEU A 141 19.12 -9.23 1.69
C LEU A 141 19.90 -7.92 1.48
N VAL A 142 21.06 -7.73 2.12
CA VAL A 142 21.88 -6.52 1.93
C VAL A 142 22.48 -6.51 0.53
N GLU A 143 22.99 -7.65 0.05
CA GLU A 143 23.51 -7.77 -1.31
C GLU A 143 22.41 -7.55 -2.34
N GLU A 144 21.23 -8.16 -2.17
CA GLU A 144 20.09 -7.95 -3.07
C GLU A 144 19.58 -6.50 -3.06
N GLY A 145 19.57 -5.87 -1.88
CA GLY A 145 19.26 -4.44 -1.75
C GLY A 145 20.26 -3.55 -2.49
N ASN A 146 21.55 -3.80 -2.35
CA ASN A 146 22.61 -3.06 -3.05
C ASN A 146 22.49 -3.23 -4.57
N ARG A 147 22.25 -4.46 -5.04
CA ARG A 147 22.01 -4.76 -6.46
C ARG A 147 20.79 -4.02 -6.98
N LEU A 148 19.73 -3.91 -6.18
CA LEU A 148 18.53 -3.17 -6.56
C LEU A 148 18.83 -1.68 -6.74
N ILE A 149 19.54 -1.06 -5.81
CA ILE A 149 19.96 0.36 -5.89
C ILE A 149 20.86 0.59 -7.11
N GLU A 150 21.85 -0.28 -7.32
CA GLU A 150 22.72 -0.20 -8.50
C GLU A 150 21.92 -0.30 -9.81
N ASN A 151 20.91 -1.19 -9.84
CA ASN A 151 20.07 -1.33 -11.01
C ASN A 151 19.22 -0.08 -11.28
N MET A 152 18.75 0.59 -10.24
CA MET A 152 18.05 1.88 -10.34
C MET A 152 18.98 2.98 -10.85
N GLN A 153 20.20 3.08 -10.32
CA GLN A 153 21.19 4.08 -10.75
C GLN A 153 21.54 3.97 -12.23
N ARG A 154 21.71 2.74 -12.75
CA ARG A 154 21.95 2.50 -14.19
C ARG A 154 20.79 2.93 -15.09
N LEU A 155 19.59 3.09 -14.54
CA LEU A 155 18.40 3.59 -15.22
C LEU A 155 18.11 5.07 -14.90
N ASN A 156 19.03 5.77 -14.23
CA ASN A 156 18.85 7.13 -13.73
C ASN A 156 17.65 7.30 -12.79
N LEU A 157 17.32 6.25 -12.03
CA LEU A 157 16.31 6.28 -10.98
C LEU A 157 17.01 6.49 -9.64
N THR A 158 16.66 7.57 -8.94
CA THR A 158 17.17 7.86 -7.60
C THR A 158 16.12 7.46 -6.56
N PRO A 159 16.43 6.55 -5.63
CA PRO A 159 15.54 6.26 -4.51
C PRO A 159 15.37 7.48 -3.61
N HIS A 160 14.13 7.83 -3.30
CA HIS A 160 13.81 8.89 -2.36
C HIS A 160 13.39 8.29 -1.01
N PRO A 161 14.04 8.68 0.10
CA PRO A 161 13.57 8.31 1.43
C PRO A 161 12.13 8.77 1.66
N CYS A 162 11.35 7.92 2.32
CA CYS A 162 9.94 8.16 2.58
C CYS A 162 9.64 7.84 4.05
N THR A 163 9.46 8.89 4.85
CA THR A 163 9.25 8.80 6.30
C THR A 163 8.09 9.70 6.73
N GLY A 164 7.45 9.34 7.84
CA GLY A 164 6.38 10.14 8.44
C GLY A 164 6.93 11.40 9.09
N SER A 165 6.59 12.57 8.53
CA SER A 165 6.87 13.87 9.12
C SER A 165 5.62 14.41 9.82
N VAL A 166 5.82 15.08 10.95
CA VAL A 166 4.76 15.70 11.75
C VAL A 166 4.98 17.21 11.86
N ASP A 167 3.91 17.98 11.95
CA ASP A 167 4.00 19.41 12.25
C ASP A 167 4.24 19.69 13.75
N ALA A 168 4.32 20.97 14.10
CA ALA A 168 4.46 21.42 15.48
C ALA A 168 3.32 20.99 16.43
N LYS A 169 2.18 20.54 15.88
CA LYS A 169 1.02 20.04 16.62
C LYS A 169 0.99 18.51 16.68
N GLY A 170 2.00 17.83 16.13
CA GLY A 170 2.10 16.37 16.09
C GLY A 170 1.21 15.71 15.03
N GLN A 171 0.66 16.47 14.08
CA GLN A 171 -0.18 15.93 13.00
C GLN A 171 0.68 15.54 11.80
N LEU A 172 0.40 14.37 11.21
CA LEU A 172 1.10 13.89 10.02
C LEU A 172 0.91 14.82 8.82
N GLN A 173 2.02 15.21 8.20
CA GLN A 173 2.01 15.99 6.97
C GLN A 173 1.97 15.07 5.74
N PRO A 174 1.07 15.34 4.77
CA PRO A 174 0.98 14.53 3.57
C PRO A 174 2.11 14.84 2.58
N ILE A 175 2.53 13.81 1.85
CA ILE A 175 3.29 13.95 0.61
C ILE A 175 2.28 14.03 -0.53
N ASN A 176 2.29 15.13 -1.28
CA ASN A 176 1.46 15.26 -2.46
C ASN A 176 2.04 14.44 -3.61
N LEU A 177 1.35 13.39 -4.04
CA LEU A 177 1.80 12.52 -5.12
C LEU A 177 1.32 12.98 -6.49
N TYR A 178 0.13 13.57 -6.54
CA TYR A 178 -0.49 13.99 -7.79
C TYR A 178 -1.50 15.10 -7.56
N HIS A 179 -1.43 16.13 -8.39
CA HIS A 179 -2.43 17.18 -8.45
C HIS A 179 -2.73 17.53 -9.90
N LYS A 180 -4.01 17.51 -10.29
CA LYS A 180 -4.43 17.99 -11.59
C LYS A 180 -5.73 18.77 -11.49
N ILE A 181 -5.67 20.01 -11.96
CA ILE A 181 -6.82 20.92 -12.01
C ILE A 181 -7.97 20.25 -12.78
N GLY A 182 -9.17 20.29 -12.20
CA GLY A 182 -10.37 19.67 -12.77
C GLY A 182 -10.44 18.14 -12.62
N HIS A 183 -9.41 17.47 -12.11
CA HIS A 183 -9.42 16.01 -11.86
C HIS A 183 -9.41 15.67 -10.36
N GLY A 184 -8.50 16.25 -9.59
CA GLY A 184 -8.38 15.98 -8.16
C GLY A 184 -6.94 15.98 -7.64
N ASN A 185 -6.79 15.52 -6.40
CA ASN A 185 -5.55 15.50 -5.64
C ASN A 185 -5.33 14.17 -4.92
N LEU A 186 -4.12 13.60 -5.01
CA LEU A 186 -3.70 12.40 -4.30
C LEU A 186 -2.63 12.76 -3.26
N ASP A 187 -2.94 12.53 -2.00
CA ASP A 187 -2.02 12.70 -0.89
C ASP A 187 -1.67 11.35 -0.26
N MET A 188 -0.41 11.19 0.16
CA MET A 188 0.09 10.04 0.90
C MET A 188 0.56 10.47 2.30
N TYR A 189 -0.11 9.96 3.33
CA TYR A 189 0.29 10.15 4.72
C TYR A 189 1.15 8.97 5.16
N MET A 190 2.40 9.23 5.54
CA MET A 190 3.33 8.19 5.98
C MET A 190 3.22 7.97 7.49
N LEU A 191 2.74 6.79 7.89
CA LEU A 191 2.53 6.40 9.29
C LEU A 191 3.79 5.77 9.91
N ASN A 192 4.52 4.99 9.12
CA ASN A 192 5.78 4.36 9.52
C ASN A 192 6.72 4.29 8.30
N PRO A 193 8.06 4.31 8.48
CA PRO A 193 8.74 4.70 9.71
C PRO A 193 8.59 6.20 10.01
N ALA A 194 8.58 6.56 11.29
CA ALA A 194 8.65 7.97 11.68
C ALA A 194 10.02 8.55 11.29
N GLN A 195 10.03 9.83 10.92
CA GLN A 195 11.25 10.59 10.71
C GLN A 195 12.14 10.48 11.96
N ASP A 196 13.44 10.28 11.76
CA ASP A 196 14.44 10.15 12.82
C ASP A 196 14.29 8.97 13.79
N SER A 197 13.41 7.99 13.51
CA SER A 197 13.23 6.81 14.36
C SER A 197 14.54 6.04 14.57
N ARG A 198 14.73 5.54 15.79
CA ARG A 198 15.91 4.77 16.18
C ARG A 198 16.06 3.50 15.33
N GLU A 199 14.94 2.82 15.06
CA GLU A 199 14.94 1.59 14.28
C GLU A 199 15.37 1.85 12.84
N LEU A 200 14.91 2.93 12.21
CA LEU A 200 15.33 3.30 10.85
C LEU A 200 16.82 3.62 10.79
N LYS A 201 17.35 4.36 11.78
CA LYS A 201 18.79 4.65 11.90
C LYS A 201 19.61 3.37 12.11
N GLU A 202 19.11 2.45 12.93
CA GLU A 202 19.74 1.14 13.15
C GLU A 202 19.72 0.29 11.87
N PHE A 203 18.60 0.26 11.15
CA PHE A 203 18.43 -0.46 9.89
C PHE A 203 19.41 0.02 8.82
N LEU A 204 19.42 1.33 8.56
CA LEU A 204 20.32 1.94 7.58
C LEU A 204 21.79 1.79 8.00
N GLY A 205 22.09 1.91 9.30
CA GLY A 205 23.43 1.70 9.83
C GLY A 205 23.93 0.25 9.68
N GLN A 206 23.06 -0.73 9.88
CA GLN A 206 23.37 -2.14 9.66
C GLN A 206 23.56 -2.47 8.17
N TRP A 207 22.70 -1.92 7.31
CA TRP A 207 22.86 -2.05 5.86
C TRP A 207 24.19 -1.43 5.40
N ASN A 208 24.50 -0.21 5.84
CA ASN A 208 25.76 0.46 5.49
C ASN A 208 27.00 -0.33 5.93
N LYS A 209 26.91 -1.10 7.03
CA LYS A 209 27.98 -1.99 7.50
C LYS A 209 28.02 -3.35 6.80
N SER A 210 27.14 -3.59 5.82
CA SER A 210 27.01 -4.87 5.12
C SER A 210 26.84 -6.07 6.04
N VAL A 211 26.06 -5.93 7.13
CA VAL A 211 25.79 -7.07 8.02
C VAL A 211 25.07 -8.18 7.24
N ARG A 212 25.41 -9.44 7.51
CA ARG A 212 24.78 -10.57 6.80
C ARG A 212 23.30 -10.73 7.13
N ASN A 213 22.95 -10.48 8.38
CA ASN A 213 21.58 -10.57 8.88
C ASN A 213 21.26 -9.30 9.66
N PHE A 214 20.09 -8.72 9.38
CA PHE A 214 19.58 -7.62 10.18
C PHE A 214 19.19 -8.14 11.56
N ASN A 215 19.90 -7.68 12.58
CA ASN A 215 19.62 -8.02 13.96
C ASN A 215 18.78 -6.92 14.58
N SER A 216 17.81 -7.27 15.42
CA SER A 216 17.09 -6.29 16.24
C SER A 216 16.99 -6.82 17.66
N LYS A 217 16.99 -5.92 18.65
CA LYS A 217 16.56 -6.24 20.01
C LYS A 217 15.04 -6.41 20.10
N ALA A 218 14.30 -6.03 19.06
CA ALA A 218 12.87 -6.16 18.97
C ALA A 218 12.44 -7.58 18.56
N THR A 219 11.17 -7.90 18.83
CA THR A 219 10.56 -9.20 18.49
C THR A 219 10.45 -9.47 16.99
N PHE A 220 10.47 -8.42 16.16
CA PHE A 220 10.25 -8.52 14.71
C PHE A 220 11.53 -8.21 13.92
N PRO A 221 11.67 -8.76 12.70
CA PRO A 221 12.78 -8.41 11.81
C PRO A 221 12.89 -6.90 11.61
N LEU A 222 14.11 -6.38 11.64
CA LEU A 222 14.36 -4.95 11.53
C LEU A 222 13.80 -4.33 10.24
N PRO A 223 13.90 -4.96 9.05
CA PRO A 223 13.26 -4.45 7.83
C PRO A 223 11.74 -4.32 7.96
N ASN A 224 11.09 -5.23 8.69
CA ASN A 224 9.64 -5.23 8.92
C ASN A 224 9.24 -4.09 9.88
N ALA A 225 10.00 -3.91 10.96
CA ALA A 225 9.80 -2.79 11.88
C ALA A 225 9.95 -1.42 11.19
N CYS A 226 10.81 -1.34 10.17
CA CYS A 226 11.04 -0.14 9.36
C CYS A 226 10.19 -0.09 8.08
N SER A 227 9.29 -1.05 7.87
CA SER A 227 8.46 -1.11 6.66
C SER A 227 7.60 0.15 6.54
N MET A 228 7.37 0.60 5.31
CA MET A 228 6.47 1.71 5.07
C MET A 228 5.03 1.30 5.35
N CYS A 229 4.34 2.08 6.17
CA CYS A 229 2.89 2.04 6.34
C CYS A 229 2.36 3.41 5.93
N CYS A 230 1.39 3.46 5.02
CA CYS A 230 0.88 4.73 4.51
C CYS A 230 -0.63 4.70 4.26
N LEU A 231 -1.26 5.87 4.40
CA LEU A 231 -2.65 6.11 4.01
C LEU A 231 -2.66 6.97 2.74
N LEU A 232 -3.22 6.45 1.65
CA LEU A 232 -3.52 7.24 0.46
C LEU A 232 -4.90 7.88 0.61
N VAL A 233 -5.01 9.16 0.26
CA VAL A 233 -6.26 9.91 0.22
C VAL A 233 -6.41 10.56 -1.14
N TRP A 234 -7.33 10.02 -1.96
CA TRP A 234 -7.73 10.61 -3.23
C TRP A 234 -8.94 11.52 -3.04
N ARG A 235 -8.77 12.80 -3.39
CA ARG A 235 -9.80 13.83 -3.35
C ARG A 235 -10.19 14.22 -4.78
N PRO A 236 -11.32 13.75 -5.31
CA PRO A 236 -11.77 14.11 -6.66
C PRO A 236 -12.14 15.59 -6.76
N SER A 237 -12.02 16.20 -7.94
CA SER A 237 -12.42 17.60 -8.16
C SER A 237 -13.91 17.85 -8.00
N ALA A 238 -14.74 16.86 -8.36
CA ALA A 238 -16.19 16.95 -8.26
C ALA A 238 -16.62 16.88 -6.79
N VAL A 239 -17.37 17.89 -6.33
CA VAL A 239 -17.70 18.08 -4.91
C VAL A 239 -18.55 16.97 -4.29
N ASN A 240 -19.28 16.23 -5.13
CA ASN A 240 -20.17 15.13 -4.74
C ASN A 240 -19.54 13.75 -4.91
N ASP A 241 -18.34 13.66 -5.48
CA ASP A 241 -17.65 12.38 -5.64
C ASP A 241 -17.00 11.97 -4.31
N ASN A 242 -16.96 10.66 -4.08
CA ASN A 242 -16.42 10.10 -2.84
C ASN A 242 -14.90 10.23 -2.77
N ILE A 243 -14.43 10.71 -1.62
CA ILE A 243 -13.03 10.68 -1.23
C ILE A 243 -12.64 9.24 -0.92
N THR A 244 -11.66 8.72 -1.67
CA THR A 244 -11.16 7.36 -1.51
C THR A 244 -9.99 7.34 -0.55
N ARG A 245 -10.00 6.41 0.41
CA ARG A 245 -9.00 6.26 1.48
C ARG A 245 -8.51 4.82 1.48
N ILE A 246 -7.21 4.60 1.31
CA ILE A 246 -6.63 3.26 1.22
C ILE A 246 -5.42 3.19 2.15
N LEU A 247 -5.47 2.31 3.14
CA LEU A 247 -4.35 2.05 4.05
C LEU A 247 -3.52 0.88 3.52
N PHE A 248 -2.22 1.10 3.36
CA PHE A 248 -1.23 0.06 3.12
C PHE A 248 -0.43 -0.14 4.40
N PRO A 249 -0.69 -1.21 5.16
CA PRO A 249 0.00 -1.45 6.44
C PRO A 249 1.46 -1.87 6.27
N GLY A 250 1.82 -2.42 5.10
CA GLY A 250 3.12 -3.05 4.87
C GLY A 250 3.38 -4.21 5.84
N ASN A 251 4.65 -4.55 6.05
CA ASN A 251 5.08 -5.56 7.03
C ASN A 251 5.29 -4.98 8.44
N VAL A 252 4.66 -3.84 8.73
CA VAL A 252 4.82 -3.11 9.99
C VAL A 252 4.15 -3.86 11.14
N PRO A 253 4.83 -4.01 12.31
CA PRO A 253 4.20 -4.57 13.50
C PRO A 253 2.94 -3.79 13.90
N GLN A 254 1.88 -4.51 14.30
CA GLN A 254 0.56 -3.93 14.59
C GLN A 254 0.61 -2.72 15.54
N ALA A 255 1.43 -2.77 16.60
CA ALA A 255 1.57 -1.66 17.54
C ALA A 255 2.01 -0.35 16.87
N ARG A 256 2.90 -0.43 15.86
CA ARG A 256 3.36 0.73 15.08
C ARG A 256 2.29 1.22 14.10
N VAL A 257 1.48 0.33 13.53
CA VAL A 257 0.32 0.72 12.72
C VAL A 257 -0.66 1.54 13.57
N PHE A 258 -0.97 1.09 14.79
CA PHE A 258 -1.85 1.82 15.71
C PHE A 258 -1.26 3.17 16.13
N GLU A 259 0.04 3.23 16.48
CA GLU A 259 0.71 4.50 16.77
C GLU A 259 0.61 5.50 15.60
N GLY A 260 0.74 5.01 14.36
CA GLY A 260 0.58 5.83 13.17
C GLY A 260 -0.85 6.31 12.96
N LEU A 261 -1.85 5.44 13.17
CA LEU A 261 -3.27 5.79 13.06
C LEU A 261 -3.71 6.82 14.11
N GLU A 262 -3.13 6.79 15.31
CA GLU A 262 -3.35 7.80 16.35
C GLU A 262 -3.00 9.22 15.86
N LYS A 263 -1.93 9.35 15.07
CA LYS A 263 -1.50 10.63 14.46
C LYS A 263 -2.40 11.11 13.32
N LEU A 264 -3.38 10.30 12.91
CA LEU A 264 -4.38 10.66 11.90
C LEU A 264 -5.73 11.04 12.51
N LYS A 265 -5.90 11.04 13.84
CA LYS A 265 -7.17 11.40 14.49
C LYS A 265 -7.67 12.81 14.13
N GLY A 266 -6.76 13.73 13.83
CA GLY A 266 -7.12 15.09 13.38
C GLY A 266 -7.53 15.18 11.91
N LEU A 267 -7.50 14.09 11.14
CA LEU A 267 -7.79 14.10 9.73
C LEU A 267 -9.30 13.93 9.47
N ASP A 268 -9.99 15.02 9.15
CA ASP A 268 -11.46 15.08 8.99
C ASP A 268 -12.00 14.02 8.01
N VAL A 269 -11.24 13.68 6.96
CA VAL A 269 -11.68 12.68 5.98
C VAL A 269 -11.87 11.29 6.59
N LEU A 270 -11.32 11.01 7.78
CA LEU A 270 -11.49 9.73 8.49
C LEU A 270 -12.68 9.75 9.46
N GLN A 271 -13.29 10.91 9.72
CA GLN A 271 -14.40 11.07 10.67
C GLN A 271 -15.77 10.73 10.06
N HIS A 272 -15.81 10.37 8.78
CA HIS A 272 -17.04 10.08 8.04
C HIS A 272 -16.91 8.77 7.26
N ASP A 273 -17.87 7.85 7.41
CA ASP A 273 -17.87 6.59 6.65
C ASP A 273 -17.89 6.83 5.14
N MET A 274 -18.82 7.68 4.69
CA MET A 274 -18.90 8.20 3.32
C MET A 274 -18.51 9.68 3.33
N CYS A 275 -17.43 10.01 2.61
CA CYS A 275 -16.82 11.33 2.68
C CYS A 275 -16.76 11.95 1.28
N THR A 276 -17.25 13.18 1.15
CA THR A 276 -17.22 14.02 -0.07
C THR A 276 -16.76 15.43 0.33
N PHE A 277 -16.36 16.27 -0.63
CA PHE A 277 -16.09 17.68 -0.30
C PHE A 277 -17.30 18.37 0.31
N ALA A 278 -18.50 18.08 -0.19
CA ALA A 278 -19.74 18.62 0.34
C ALA A 278 -20.01 18.18 1.79
N SER A 279 -19.68 16.94 2.19
CA SER A 279 -19.91 16.48 3.56
C SER A 279 -18.97 17.13 4.58
N LEU A 280 -17.73 17.44 4.18
CA LEU A 280 -16.73 18.08 5.05
C LEU A 280 -17.07 19.55 5.37
N HIS A 281 -17.80 20.23 4.47
CA HIS A 281 -18.15 21.64 4.61
C HIS A 281 -19.61 21.87 5.07
N LYS A 282 -20.34 20.80 5.44
CA LYS A 282 -21.65 20.96 6.05
C LYS A 282 -21.47 21.49 7.48
N PRO A 283 -22.14 22.60 7.86
CA PRO A 283 -22.12 23.05 9.24
C PRO A 283 -22.67 21.94 10.15
N PRO A 284 -22.08 21.73 11.34
CA PRO A 284 -22.54 20.70 12.26
C PRO A 284 -24.04 20.90 12.54
N PRO A 285 -24.84 19.82 12.61
CA PRO A 285 -26.24 19.94 12.91
C PRO A 285 -26.39 20.65 14.26
N ALA A 286 -27.14 21.75 14.28
CA ALA A 286 -27.39 22.52 15.49
C ALA A 286 -27.91 21.55 16.57
N LYS A 287 -27.20 21.47 17.70
CA LYS A 287 -27.67 20.72 18.87
C LYS A 287 -29.06 21.26 19.20
N ARG A 288 -30.11 20.48 18.92
CA ARG A 288 -31.44 20.72 19.46
C ARG A 288 -31.33 20.61 20.97
N THR A 289 -31.16 21.74 21.64
CA THR A 289 -31.41 21.83 23.07
C THR A 289 -32.85 21.40 23.28
N ALA A 290 -33.04 20.28 23.96
CA ALA A 290 -34.35 19.89 24.45
C ALA A 290 -34.80 21.00 25.40
N ALA A 291 -35.68 21.87 24.93
CA ALA A 291 -36.39 22.81 25.78
C ALA A 291 -37.19 21.96 26.78
N ALA A 292 -36.86 22.09 28.06
CA ALA A 292 -37.59 21.46 29.14
C ALA A 292 -39.03 21.99 29.14
N SER A 293 -39.97 21.21 28.61
CA SER A 293 -41.40 21.45 28.78
C SER A 293 -41.78 21.11 30.22
N SER A 294 -42.15 22.13 30.97
CA SER A 294 -42.70 22.06 32.32
C SER A 294 -44.02 21.27 32.34
N ASN A 295 -43.99 20.03 32.83
CA ASN A 295 -45.20 19.30 33.15
C ASN A 295 -45.69 19.70 34.55
N THR A 296 -46.76 20.49 34.59
CA THR A 296 -47.61 20.65 35.77
C THR A 296 -48.62 19.50 35.81
N SER A 297 -48.66 18.81 36.94
CA SER A 297 -49.62 17.75 37.24
C SER A 297 -50.96 18.33 37.65
N ARG A 298 -52.06 17.79 37.11
CA ARG A 298 -53.33 17.60 37.83
C ARG A 298 -54.25 16.61 37.12
N SER A 299 -54.70 15.66 37.91
CA SER A 299 -55.52 14.49 37.64
C SER A 299 -57.03 14.78 37.54
N ALA A 300 -57.75 14.07 36.68
CA ALA A 300 -59.16 13.72 36.91
C ALA A 300 -59.53 12.41 36.15
N LYS A 301 -60.36 11.58 36.81
CA LYS A 301 -60.71 10.17 36.56
C LYS A 301 -61.77 9.96 35.43
N PRO A 302 -62.03 8.69 35.02
CA PRO A 302 -62.75 8.29 33.79
C PRO A 302 -64.23 7.93 34.02
N PRO A 303 -64.96 7.51 32.96
CA PRO A 303 -65.88 6.39 33.12
C PRO A 303 -65.80 5.33 32.01
N ALA A 304 -66.21 4.12 32.39
CA ALA A 304 -66.17 2.86 31.67
C ALA A 304 -67.42 2.59 30.78
N LYS A 305 -67.28 1.69 29.80
CA LYS A 305 -68.20 0.55 29.54
C LYS A 305 -67.67 -0.37 28.42
N ALA A 306 -67.86 -1.68 28.63
CA ALA A 306 -67.40 -2.80 27.81
C ALA A 306 -68.55 -3.38 26.91
N PRO A 307 -68.50 -4.62 26.39
CA PRO A 307 -68.02 -5.00 25.05
C PRO A 307 -69.06 -5.77 24.20
N SER A 308 -68.83 -5.96 22.89
CA SER A 308 -69.37 -7.04 22.02
C SER A 308 -68.97 -6.76 20.57
N ALA A 309 -68.86 -7.66 19.60
CA ALA A 309 -68.78 -9.11 19.52
C ALA A 309 -68.17 -9.43 18.14
N ARG A 310 -67.60 -10.64 18.01
CA ARG A 310 -67.16 -11.27 16.76
C ARG A 310 -68.36 -11.51 15.81
N PRO A 311 -68.11 -11.71 14.51
CA PRO A 311 -68.26 -13.09 14.04
C PRO A 311 -67.15 -13.55 13.09
N ALA A 312 -67.10 -14.87 12.93
CA ALA A 312 -66.10 -15.63 12.22
C ALA A 312 -66.60 -16.12 10.84
N ALA A 313 -65.61 -16.36 9.97
CA ALA A 313 -65.44 -17.55 9.14
C ALA A 313 -65.93 -17.61 7.66
N ARG A 314 -65.04 -18.28 6.90
CA ARG A 314 -65.16 -19.02 5.61
C ARG A 314 -64.77 -18.21 4.36
N GLY A 315 -64.02 -18.73 3.38
CA GLY A 315 -63.33 -20.01 3.13
C GLY A 315 -62.24 -19.76 2.06
N ASN A 316 -61.07 -20.39 2.12
CA ASN A 316 -60.65 -21.68 1.54
C ASN A 316 -60.13 -21.59 0.08
N GLU A 317 -59.12 -22.44 -0.20
CA GLU A 317 -58.48 -22.79 -1.49
C GLU A 317 -57.30 -21.94 -1.98
N SER A 318 -56.40 -22.47 -2.82
CA SER A 318 -55.36 -23.49 -2.62
C SER A 318 -54.41 -23.42 -3.83
N ARG A 319 -53.12 -23.76 -3.62
CA ARG A 319 -52.14 -24.32 -4.59
C ARG A 319 -51.82 -23.55 -5.88
N SER A 320 -50.54 -23.24 -6.10
CA SER A 320 -49.55 -24.08 -6.82
C SER A 320 -48.45 -23.23 -7.47
N ALA A 321 -47.22 -23.72 -7.39
CA ALA A 321 -46.05 -23.25 -8.15
C ALA A 321 -45.71 -24.29 -9.22
N PRO A 322 -45.07 -23.89 -10.33
CA PRO A 322 -44.10 -24.77 -10.98
C PRO A 322 -42.91 -23.98 -11.61
N PRO A 323 -42.05 -24.68 -12.36
CA PRO A 323 -40.74 -25.22 -11.98
C PRO A 323 -39.57 -24.23 -12.08
#